data_AF-A0AAU2X951-F1
#
_entry.id   AF-A0AAU2X951-F1
#
_cell.length_a   1.000
_cell.length_b   1.000
_cell.length_c   1.000
_cell.angle_alpha   90.00
_cell.angle_beta   90.00
_cell.angle_gamma   90.00
#
_symmetry.space_group_name_H-M   'P 1'
#
loop_
_entity.id
_entity.type
_entity.pdbx_description
1 polymer ?
#
loop_
_entity_poly.entity_id
_entity_poly.type
_entity_poly.pdbx_seq_one_letter_code
_entity_poly.pdbx_strand_id
1 'polypeptide(L)'
;MGHTRRRFATLGTVLAALAAFVSLPAPAHADPVGPVPAVEGPVTGPGTPWTAVTDSGEAAARGYGEREYFLSGQATSYRRVGTWDASGRWAAEPDTAAAYKTRVLVRTPNDAARFNGTVVVEWFNVSAGFESAPDYQFMREEMLRRGYAWVGVSAQAAGIDAPPGPFGLGGLKSFSPARYGSLNHPGDAYSYDIFTQVAAALRVTGAGDLLGGLGTGTGGGPGVGRRILANGESQSAFRLTTYVNAVQPLTGAYDGFLIHSRFSSAAPLGGGLQEPALPVAFIRPDAGVPVLVTESETDVPLHLAARQDDSDAYRLWEMPGTSHADAFTGAAAIGCDKPVNSGPQTYMMRAALRGLTTWAGGAAPPPTMPRIEVDAAGSIVRDAHGNALGGIRTPQLDVPIAALRGDGNSGPNQFCQLVGTTVPFDAATLRARYPDHAAYVTAFDAAARRAADAGGILADDLPALHEEADAAPVPPPPSGSLVQNVEGAVLPGPLTMSQEASGITLAPTTIDGTPQTVRGRLNTVVVQDFRGTTLGWSLTGRITDFTSETGGTIPASAFAWTPACVVMDTGAPSRATAGSAGPLPDHAALCTQPENPRGQVSGGEFTADAQLALRIPAYPLAGTYTATLTLTLI
;
A
#
# COMPACT_ATOMS: atom_id res chain seq x y z
N MET A 1 -38.61 37.00 65.95
CA MET A 1 -37.90 37.78 64.90
C MET A 1 -37.41 36.77 63.86
N GLY A 2 -37.88 36.68 62.62
CA GLY A 2 -38.82 37.48 61.84
C GLY A 2 -38.54 37.20 60.36
N HIS A 3 -38.64 35.93 59.94
CA HIS A 3 -38.40 35.48 58.56
C HIS A 3 -39.73 35.16 57.86
N THR A 4 -40.03 35.84 56.75
CA THR A 4 -40.96 35.29 55.76
C THR A 4 -40.60 35.70 54.33
N ARG A 5 -40.71 34.69 53.47
CA ARG A 5 -40.51 34.61 52.02
C ARG A 5 -41.26 35.67 51.19
N ARG A 6 -40.81 35.88 49.94
CA ARG A 6 -41.68 35.81 48.74
C ARG A 6 -40.88 35.70 47.43
N ARG A 7 -41.32 34.77 46.58
CA ARG A 7 -40.99 34.65 45.15
C ARG A 7 -41.80 35.68 44.35
N PHE A 8 -41.32 36.14 43.20
CA PHE A 8 -42.15 36.34 42.00
C PHE A 8 -41.27 36.35 40.74
N ALA A 9 -41.77 35.69 39.70
CA ALA A 9 -41.23 35.61 38.35
C ALA A 9 -41.62 36.85 37.54
N THR A 10 -40.83 37.20 36.53
CA THR A 10 -41.23 38.17 35.51
C THR A 10 -40.86 37.69 34.11
N LEU A 11 -41.90 37.58 33.29
CA LEU A 11 -41.92 37.45 31.84
C LEU A 11 -41.29 38.70 31.21
N GLY A 12 -40.41 38.55 30.21
CA GLY A 12 -39.78 39.65 29.47
C GLY A 12 -39.93 39.47 27.96
N THR A 13 -40.60 40.44 27.36
CA THR A 13 -41.14 40.54 26.01
C THR A 13 -40.09 40.54 24.87
N VAL A 14 -40.46 39.93 23.74
CA VAL A 14 -39.75 39.93 22.46
C VAL A 14 -39.80 41.32 21.81
N LEU A 15 -38.64 41.85 21.42
CA LEU A 15 -38.51 42.97 20.47
C LEU A 15 -37.73 42.47 19.26
N ALA A 16 -38.39 42.38 18.10
CA ALA A 16 -37.79 42.03 16.83
C ALA A 16 -37.04 43.25 16.26
N ALA A 17 -35.73 43.14 16.09
CA ALA A 17 -34.93 44.05 15.30
C ALA A 17 -34.59 43.35 13.97
N LEU A 18 -35.13 43.87 12.86
CA LEU A 18 -34.69 43.52 11.50
C LEU A 18 -33.23 43.95 11.34
N ALA A 19 -32.31 43.00 11.38
CA ALA A 19 -30.97 43.19 10.85
C ALA A 19 -31.02 42.95 9.33
N ALA A 20 -30.91 44.03 8.56
CA ALA A 20 -30.64 43.92 7.13
C ALA A 20 -29.26 43.30 6.94
N PHE A 21 -29.22 42.02 6.55
CA PHE A 21 -28.00 41.38 6.09
C PHE A 21 -27.56 42.05 4.79
N VAL A 22 -26.61 42.98 4.90
CA VAL A 22 -25.78 43.36 3.75
C VAL A 22 -24.94 42.13 3.41
N SER A 23 -25.37 41.37 2.42
CA SER A 23 -24.53 40.39 1.75
C SER A 23 -23.36 41.14 1.13
N LEU A 24 -22.22 41.11 1.81
CA LEU A 24 -20.96 41.45 1.17
C LEU A 24 -20.67 40.32 0.16
N PRO A 25 -20.44 40.64 -1.12
CA PRO A 25 -19.98 39.62 -2.06
C PRO A 25 -18.63 39.11 -1.58
N ALA A 26 -18.48 37.77 -1.51
CA ALA A 26 -17.18 37.15 -1.34
C ALA A 26 -16.22 37.69 -2.41
N PRO A 27 -14.92 37.91 -2.10
CA PRO A 27 -14.00 38.37 -3.12
C PRO A 27 -13.84 37.28 -4.16
N ALA A 28 -14.31 37.52 -5.38
CA ALA A 28 -13.97 36.72 -6.54
C ALA A 28 -12.48 36.92 -6.85
N HIS A 29 -11.65 35.89 -6.64
CA HIS A 29 -10.31 35.82 -7.21
C HIS A 29 -10.24 34.60 -8.14
N ALA A 30 -10.43 34.86 -9.43
CA ALA A 30 -9.93 34.04 -10.54
C ALA A 30 -9.15 35.04 -11.44
N ASP A 31 -7.92 34.82 -11.89
CA ASP A 31 -7.07 33.61 -11.97
C ASP A 31 -5.60 33.97 -11.66
N PRO A 32 -4.78 33.03 -11.14
CA PRO A 32 -3.68 32.56 -12.00
C PRO A 32 -3.37 31.05 -11.87
N VAL A 33 -4.19 30.21 -12.50
CA VAL A 33 -3.82 28.82 -12.76
C VAL A 33 -2.70 28.80 -13.84
N GLY A 34 -1.61 28.09 -13.56
CA GLY A 34 -0.41 28.04 -14.41
C GLY A 34 -0.65 27.49 -15.82
N PRO A 35 0.39 27.44 -16.68
CA PRO A 35 0.24 26.97 -18.06
C PRO A 35 -0.32 25.54 -18.07
N VAL A 36 -1.33 25.29 -18.90
CA VAL A 36 -1.90 23.95 -19.07
C VAL A 36 -0.88 23.07 -19.79
N PRO A 37 -0.46 21.94 -19.19
CA PRO A 37 0.51 21.05 -19.82
C PRO A 37 -0.14 20.24 -20.94
N ALA A 38 0.68 19.77 -21.88
CA ALA A 38 0.26 18.77 -22.84
C ALA A 38 0.06 17.42 -22.12
N VAL A 39 -1.09 16.78 -22.38
CA VAL A 39 -1.46 15.48 -21.81
C VAL A 39 -1.31 14.39 -22.85
N GLU A 40 -0.52 13.37 -22.53
CA GLU A 40 -0.34 12.15 -23.31
C GLU A 40 -0.93 10.98 -22.53
N GLY A 41 -1.90 10.28 -23.12
CA GLY A 41 -2.45 9.05 -22.56
C GLY A 41 -3.96 8.86 -22.82
N PRO A 42 -4.57 7.83 -22.21
CA PRO A 42 -3.97 6.94 -21.22
C PRO A 42 -2.78 6.12 -21.76
N VAL A 43 -1.72 5.98 -20.96
CA VAL A 43 -0.52 5.21 -21.33
C VAL A 43 -0.80 3.73 -21.13
N THR A 44 -0.76 2.93 -22.19
CA THR A 44 -1.12 1.51 -22.17
C THR A 44 0.08 0.55 -22.25
N GLY A 45 1.27 1.02 -22.62
CA GLY A 45 2.45 0.17 -22.78
C GLY A 45 3.74 0.98 -22.97
N PRO A 46 4.91 0.33 -22.95
CA PRO A 46 5.12 -1.11 -22.67
C PRO A 46 4.98 -1.47 -21.18
N GLY A 47 4.73 -2.75 -20.88
CA GLY A 47 4.68 -3.30 -19.52
C GLY A 47 3.50 -2.81 -18.67
N THR A 48 3.53 -3.15 -17.37
CA THR A 48 2.56 -2.67 -16.38
C THR A 48 3.03 -1.35 -15.75
N PRO A 49 2.12 -0.42 -15.42
CA PRO A 49 2.48 0.78 -14.70
C PRO A 49 3.00 0.43 -13.30
N TRP A 50 3.84 1.31 -12.73
CA TRP A 50 4.16 1.27 -11.31
C TRP A 50 2.95 1.81 -10.58
N THR A 51 2.33 1.01 -9.72
CA THR A 51 1.23 1.48 -8.91
C THR A 51 1.83 1.91 -7.57
N ALA A 52 1.72 3.20 -7.24
CA ALA A 52 2.12 3.72 -5.92
C ALA A 52 1.20 3.24 -4.77
N VAL A 53 0.24 2.36 -5.11
CA VAL A 53 -0.82 1.80 -4.28
C VAL A 53 -1.05 0.32 -4.67
N THR A 54 -1.45 -0.53 -3.72
CA THR A 54 -1.55 -1.99 -3.91
C THR A 54 -2.98 -2.54 -4.03
N ASP A 55 -3.98 -1.67 -4.10
CA ASP A 55 -5.41 -2.00 -3.95
C ASP A 55 -6.21 -1.97 -5.27
N SER A 56 -5.55 -1.97 -6.44
CA SER A 56 -6.21 -1.75 -7.73
C SER A 56 -7.36 -2.73 -8.01
N GLY A 57 -7.28 -3.98 -7.54
CA GLY A 57 -8.36 -4.97 -7.66
C GLY A 57 -9.58 -4.64 -6.79
N GLU A 58 -9.36 -4.13 -5.58
CA GLU A 58 -10.42 -3.70 -4.65
C GLU A 58 -11.13 -2.44 -5.19
N ALA A 59 -10.35 -1.45 -5.64
CA ALA A 59 -10.89 -0.26 -6.26
C ALA A 59 -11.74 -0.60 -7.51
N ALA A 60 -11.26 -1.50 -8.37
CA ALA A 60 -12.01 -1.98 -9.52
C ALA A 60 -13.33 -2.66 -9.12
N ALA A 61 -13.32 -3.52 -8.08
CA ALA A 61 -14.52 -4.15 -7.55
C ALA A 61 -15.53 -3.13 -6.99
N ARG A 62 -15.05 -1.99 -6.48
CA ARG A 62 -15.88 -0.86 -6.02
C ARG A 62 -16.25 0.11 -7.15
N GLY A 63 -16.02 -0.25 -8.41
CA GLY A 63 -16.43 0.50 -9.59
C GLY A 63 -15.55 1.71 -9.91
N TYR A 64 -14.26 1.64 -9.57
CA TYR A 64 -13.26 2.65 -9.93
C TYR A 64 -12.36 2.19 -11.07
N GLY A 65 -11.85 3.14 -11.82
CA GLY A 65 -10.84 2.93 -12.86
C GLY A 65 -9.60 3.76 -12.59
N GLU A 66 -8.43 3.20 -12.88
CA GLU A 66 -7.15 3.89 -12.80
C GLU A 66 -6.54 4.03 -14.20
N ARG A 67 -6.02 5.22 -14.50
CA ARG A 67 -5.40 5.55 -15.79
C ARG A 67 -4.10 6.31 -15.54
N GLU A 68 -3.07 5.96 -16.29
CA GLU A 68 -1.79 6.66 -16.27
C GLU A 68 -1.73 7.67 -17.42
N TYR A 69 -1.20 8.87 -17.14
CA TYR A 69 -0.94 9.90 -18.16
C TYR A 69 0.44 10.49 -17.98
N PHE A 70 1.07 10.91 -19.07
CA PHE A 70 2.25 11.76 -19.04
C PHE A 70 1.86 13.20 -19.31
N LEU A 71 2.41 14.12 -18.51
CA LEU A 71 2.22 15.55 -18.66
C LEU A 71 3.55 16.18 -19.08
N SER A 72 3.55 17.05 -20.07
CA SER A 72 4.76 17.77 -20.50
C SER A 72 4.51 19.24 -20.78
N GLY A 73 5.55 20.05 -20.58
CA GLY A 73 5.48 21.50 -20.72
C GLY A 73 6.78 22.17 -20.29
N GLN A 74 6.71 23.48 -20.04
CA GLN A 74 7.78 24.25 -19.43
C GLN A 74 7.39 24.54 -17.98
N ALA A 75 8.16 24.04 -17.02
CA ALA A 75 7.98 24.33 -15.60
C ALA A 75 8.85 25.52 -15.19
N THR A 76 8.33 26.33 -14.28
CA THR A 76 9.02 27.50 -13.72
C THR A 76 9.53 27.20 -12.30
N SER A 77 10.79 27.49 -12.04
CA SER A 77 11.32 27.54 -10.67
C SER A 77 10.97 28.86 -10.00
N TYR A 78 11.03 28.91 -8.68
CA TYR A 78 10.77 30.12 -7.91
C TYR A 78 12.00 30.49 -7.09
N ARG A 79 12.25 31.79 -6.93
CA ARG A 79 13.28 32.31 -6.03
C ARG A 79 12.68 33.13 -4.91
N ARG A 80 13.37 33.11 -3.77
CA ARG A 80 13.02 33.86 -2.56
C ARG A 80 13.10 35.36 -2.84
N VAL A 81 12.09 36.10 -2.36
CA VAL A 81 12.10 37.57 -2.33
C VAL A 81 12.18 38.04 -0.87
N GLY A 82 13.16 38.89 -0.58
CA GLY A 82 13.38 39.42 0.76
C GLY A 82 13.77 38.36 1.78
N THR A 83 13.50 38.65 3.05
CA THR A 83 13.77 37.75 4.17
C THR A 83 12.50 36.97 4.51
N TRP A 84 12.63 35.65 4.54
CA TRP A 84 11.61 34.78 5.11
C TRP A 84 11.86 34.60 6.61
N ASP A 85 10.78 34.47 7.37
CA ASP A 85 10.80 34.18 8.80
C ASP A 85 9.82 33.04 9.13
N ALA A 86 9.65 32.74 10.41
CA ALA A 86 8.78 31.65 10.86
C ALA A 86 7.29 31.90 10.54
N SER A 87 6.85 33.11 10.18
CA SER A 87 5.43 33.44 10.01
C SER A 87 4.74 32.75 8.82
N GLY A 88 5.51 32.16 7.91
CA GLY A 88 5.00 31.58 6.67
C GLY A 88 4.59 32.61 5.61
N ARG A 89 4.64 33.91 5.89
CA ARG A 89 4.36 34.97 4.89
C ARG A 89 5.55 35.15 3.96
N TRP A 90 5.67 34.22 3.04
CA TRP A 90 6.86 34.09 2.20
C TRP A 90 6.60 34.66 0.82
N ALA A 91 7.34 35.71 0.47
CA ALA A 91 7.33 36.25 -0.88
C ALA A 91 8.27 35.43 -1.78
N ALA A 92 7.78 35.04 -2.95
CA ALA A 92 8.54 34.38 -4.00
C ALA A 92 8.19 34.99 -5.35
N GLU A 93 9.09 34.84 -6.32
CA GLU A 93 8.81 35.19 -7.71
C GLU A 93 9.37 34.15 -8.67
N PRO A 94 8.78 34.01 -9.87
CA PRO A 94 9.34 33.19 -10.95
C PRO A 94 10.82 33.48 -11.19
N ASP A 95 11.59 32.43 -11.45
CA ASP A 95 13.02 32.53 -11.76
C ASP A 95 13.34 31.94 -13.14
N THR A 96 13.68 30.65 -13.21
CA THR A 96 14.07 29.98 -14.45
C THR A 96 12.96 29.09 -14.99
N ALA A 97 12.98 28.80 -16.30
CA ALA A 97 12.07 27.85 -16.93
C ALA A 97 12.84 26.66 -17.53
N ALA A 98 12.28 25.46 -17.42
CA ALA A 98 12.85 24.24 -17.99
C ALA A 98 11.77 23.28 -18.51
N ALA A 99 12.09 22.57 -19.59
CA ALA A 99 11.22 21.53 -20.13
C ALA A 99 11.08 20.37 -19.14
N TYR A 100 9.88 19.84 -18.99
CA TYR A 100 9.64 18.64 -18.20
C TYR A 100 8.70 17.67 -18.91
N LYS A 101 8.81 16.40 -18.56
CA LYS A 101 7.83 15.35 -18.83
C LYS A 101 7.69 14.49 -17.58
N THR A 102 6.54 14.51 -16.94
CA THR A 102 6.23 13.78 -15.71
C THR A 102 5.04 12.84 -15.89
N ARG A 103 4.67 12.11 -14.83
CA ARG A 103 3.55 11.17 -14.78
C ARG A 103 2.51 11.56 -13.74
N VAL A 104 1.24 11.29 -14.04
CA VAL A 104 0.14 11.27 -13.08
C VAL A 104 -0.60 9.93 -13.14
N LEU A 105 -1.03 9.43 -11.99
CA LEU A 105 -2.02 8.35 -11.89
C LEU A 105 -3.36 8.98 -11.55
N VAL A 106 -4.40 8.65 -12.32
CA VAL A 106 -5.74 9.21 -12.15
C VAL A 106 -6.72 8.09 -11.85
N ARG A 107 -7.29 8.11 -10.66
CA ARG A 107 -8.27 7.14 -10.18
C ARG A 107 -9.64 7.82 -10.02
N THR A 108 -10.65 7.31 -10.72
CA THR A 108 -12.00 7.91 -10.71
C THR A 108 -13.09 6.86 -10.60
N PRO A 109 -14.29 7.22 -10.11
CA PRO A 109 -15.48 6.40 -10.32
C PRO A 109 -15.68 6.15 -11.82
N ASN A 110 -16.09 4.93 -12.20
CA ASN A 110 -16.47 4.60 -13.57
C ASN A 110 -17.85 5.16 -13.92
N ASP A 111 -18.73 5.29 -12.92
CA ASP A 111 -20.02 5.96 -13.03
C ASP A 111 -19.89 7.44 -12.64
N ALA A 112 -20.12 8.33 -13.60
CA ALA A 112 -20.03 9.78 -13.39
C ALA A 112 -21.02 10.31 -12.33
N ALA A 113 -22.16 9.65 -12.13
CA ALA A 113 -23.14 10.05 -11.12
C ALA A 113 -22.63 9.84 -9.69
N ARG A 114 -21.60 9.00 -9.50
CA ARG A 114 -20.97 8.79 -8.20
C ARG A 114 -19.94 9.85 -7.84
N PHE A 115 -19.44 10.63 -8.81
CA PHE A 115 -18.41 11.63 -8.53
C PHE A 115 -18.96 12.75 -7.63
N ASN A 116 -18.31 12.99 -6.49
CA ASN A 116 -18.76 13.97 -5.50
C ASN A 116 -18.30 15.42 -5.75
N GLY A 117 -17.67 15.68 -6.89
CA GLY A 117 -17.16 17.00 -7.24
C GLY A 117 -15.76 17.32 -6.70
N THR A 118 -15.14 16.43 -5.92
CA THR A 118 -13.83 16.67 -5.30
C THR A 118 -12.74 15.76 -5.87
N VAL A 119 -11.64 16.39 -6.28
CA VAL A 119 -10.40 15.76 -6.70
C VAL A 119 -9.37 15.96 -5.60
N VAL A 120 -8.74 14.86 -5.16
CA VAL A 120 -7.64 14.88 -4.20
C VAL A 120 -6.35 14.63 -4.95
N VAL A 121 -5.42 15.58 -4.90
CA VAL A 121 -4.16 15.59 -5.65
C VAL A 121 -3.02 15.34 -4.68
N GLU A 122 -2.48 14.13 -4.73
CA GLU A 122 -1.44 13.68 -3.84
C GLU A 122 -0.07 13.91 -4.44
N TRP A 123 0.74 14.69 -3.76
CA TRP A 123 2.16 14.80 -4.03
C TRP A 123 2.84 13.54 -3.48
N PHE A 124 3.28 12.66 -4.37
CA PHE A 124 3.89 11.39 -3.99
C PHE A 124 5.11 11.57 -3.09
N ASN A 125 5.13 10.76 -2.03
CA ASN A 125 6.30 10.68 -1.17
C ASN A 125 7.39 9.86 -1.89
N VAL A 126 8.61 10.36 -1.85
CA VAL A 126 9.80 9.77 -2.51
C VAL A 126 10.93 9.45 -1.53
N SER A 127 10.66 9.50 -0.23
CA SER A 127 11.67 9.35 0.83
C SER A 127 12.37 7.99 0.82
N ALA A 128 11.68 6.95 0.34
CA ALA A 128 12.23 5.60 0.20
C ALA A 128 13.01 5.39 -1.13
N GLY A 129 13.15 6.43 -1.97
CA GLY A 129 13.79 6.36 -3.28
C GLY A 129 12.88 5.86 -4.40
N PHE A 130 11.59 5.70 -4.13
CA PHE A 130 10.54 5.36 -5.09
C PHE A 130 9.24 6.05 -4.67
N GLU A 131 8.28 6.09 -5.57
CA GLU A 131 7.01 6.78 -5.35
C GLU A 131 6.02 5.95 -4.53
N SER A 132 5.50 6.54 -3.45
CA SER A 132 4.42 6.01 -2.64
C SER A 132 3.30 7.02 -2.44
N ALA A 133 2.08 6.51 -2.18
CA ALA A 133 0.88 7.29 -1.92
C ALA A 133 0.27 6.95 -0.54
N PRO A 134 0.95 7.31 0.56
CA PRO A 134 0.51 6.96 1.92
C PRO A 134 -0.85 7.56 2.27
N ASP A 135 -1.14 8.76 1.81
CA ASP A 135 -2.39 9.44 2.11
C ASP A 135 -3.57 8.76 1.42
N TYR A 136 -3.43 8.37 0.15
CA TYR A 136 -4.40 7.52 -0.51
C TYR A 136 -4.65 6.26 0.31
N GLN A 137 -3.59 5.57 0.77
CA GLN A 137 -3.76 4.35 1.56
C GLN A 137 -4.61 4.60 2.81
N PHE A 138 -4.27 5.61 3.61
CA PHE A 138 -5.04 5.94 4.82
C PHE A 138 -6.49 6.34 4.55
N MET A 139 -6.76 6.98 3.41
CA MET A 139 -8.08 7.56 3.13
C MET A 139 -8.91 6.76 2.11
N ARG A 140 -8.38 5.68 1.51
CA ARG A 140 -8.99 5.00 0.35
C ARG A 140 -10.44 4.61 0.56
N GLU A 141 -10.80 4.08 1.73
CA GLU A 141 -12.18 3.68 1.99
C GLU A 141 -13.15 4.85 1.91
N GLU A 142 -12.75 6.01 2.43
CA GLU A 142 -13.57 7.21 2.35
C GLU A 142 -13.66 7.72 0.91
N MET A 143 -12.53 7.73 0.20
CA MET A 143 -12.47 8.13 -1.19
C MET A 143 -13.41 7.30 -2.06
N LEU A 144 -13.33 5.97 -1.94
CA LEU A 144 -14.13 5.01 -2.70
C LEU A 144 -15.60 5.00 -2.29
N ARG A 145 -15.89 5.15 -0.98
CA ARG A 145 -17.26 5.22 -0.42
C ARG A 145 -18.00 6.47 -0.89
N ARG A 146 -17.34 7.62 -0.90
CA ARG A 146 -17.97 8.91 -1.19
C ARG A 146 -17.76 9.43 -2.61
N GLY A 147 -17.05 8.70 -3.48
CA GLY A 147 -17.01 9.08 -4.89
C GLY A 147 -15.98 10.16 -5.22
N TYR A 148 -14.89 10.23 -4.49
CA TYR A 148 -13.79 11.15 -4.81
C TYR A 148 -13.07 10.72 -6.09
N ALA A 149 -12.48 11.68 -6.81
CA ALA A 149 -11.40 11.40 -7.75
C ALA A 149 -10.06 11.58 -7.03
N TRP A 150 -9.07 10.78 -7.38
CA TRP A 150 -7.72 10.88 -6.83
C TRP A 150 -6.68 11.00 -7.97
N VAL A 151 -5.68 11.85 -7.76
CA VAL A 151 -4.60 12.11 -8.72
C VAL A 151 -3.26 12.07 -8.01
N GLY A 152 -2.47 11.04 -8.25
CA GLY A 152 -1.12 10.92 -7.73
C GLY A 152 -0.08 11.53 -8.65
N VAL A 153 0.77 12.43 -8.15
CA VAL A 153 1.70 13.23 -8.97
C VAL A 153 3.16 12.88 -8.70
N SER A 154 3.87 12.54 -9.78
CA SER A 154 5.34 12.41 -9.82
C SER A 154 6.03 13.79 -9.80
N ALA A 155 5.88 14.54 -8.71
CA ALA A 155 6.29 15.95 -8.66
C ALA A 155 7.79 16.16 -8.39
N GLN A 156 8.50 15.16 -7.88
CA GLN A 156 9.92 15.26 -7.53
C GLN A 156 10.80 14.36 -8.40
N ALA A 157 12.05 14.78 -8.60
CA ALA A 157 13.02 14.08 -9.45
C ALA A 157 13.30 12.66 -8.94
N ALA A 158 13.36 12.46 -7.62
CA ALA A 158 13.64 11.14 -7.03
C ALA A 158 12.57 10.10 -7.40
N GLY A 159 11.31 10.50 -7.57
CA GLY A 159 10.25 9.59 -8.01
C GLY A 159 10.49 9.03 -9.41
N ILE A 160 11.20 9.76 -10.26
CA ILE A 160 11.45 9.40 -11.67
C ILE A 160 12.85 8.80 -11.86
N ASP A 161 13.86 9.43 -11.29
CA ASP A 161 15.27 9.25 -11.66
C ASP A 161 16.10 8.53 -10.58
N ALA A 162 15.54 8.26 -9.39
CA ALA A 162 16.33 7.65 -8.32
C ALA A 162 16.83 6.25 -8.70
N PRO A 163 18.10 5.92 -8.42
CA PRO A 163 18.59 4.55 -8.53
C PRO A 163 17.90 3.66 -7.49
N PRO A 164 17.94 2.33 -7.64
CA PRO A 164 17.45 1.42 -6.62
C PRO A 164 18.05 1.72 -5.24
N GLY A 165 17.16 1.96 -4.27
CA GLY A 165 17.48 2.24 -2.89
C GLY A 165 17.62 0.97 -2.04
N PRO A 166 17.62 1.11 -0.70
CA PRO A 166 17.84 -0.02 0.24
C PRO A 166 16.74 -1.09 0.18
N PHE A 167 15.56 -0.77 -0.35
CA PHE A 167 14.47 -1.72 -0.58
C PHE A 167 14.56 -2.44 -1.93
N GLY A 168 15.62 -2.22 -2.71
CA GLY A 168 15.77 -2.77 -4.08
C GLY A 168 14.88 -2.09 -5.13
N LEU A 169 14.12 -1.08 -4.73
CA LEU A 169 13.23 -0.28 -5.59
C LEU A 169 13.85 1.09 -5.85
N GLY A 170 13.65 1.63 -7.06
CA GLY A 170 14.09 2.97 -7.44
C GLY A 170 12.96 3.76 -8.09
N GLY A 171 13.30 4.92 -8.65
CA GLY A 171 12.36 5.74 -9.41
C GLY A 171 11.81 5.02 -10.64
N LEU A 172 10.82 5.63 -11.29
CA LEU A 172 10.09 5.04 -12.43
C LEU A 172 11.03 4.53 -13.53
N LYS A 173 12.10 5.25 -13.87
CA LYS A 173 13.07 4.80 -14.89
C LYS A 173 13.83 3.54 -14.48
N SER A 174 14.13 3.38 -13.19
CA SER A 174 14.75 2.16 -12.67
C SER A 174 13.79 0.97 -12.72
N PHE A 175 12.50 1.20 -12.46
CA PHE A 175 11.48 0.16 -12.50
C PHE A 175 11.18 -0.32 -13.93
N SER A 176 10.99 0.59 -14.88
CA SER A 176 10.77 0.22 -16.29
C SER A 176 11.37 1.25 -17.24
N PRO A 177 12.64 1.07 -17.65
CA PRO A 177 13.31 1.97 -18.59
C PRO A 177 12.56 2.11 -19.92
N ALA A 178 11.97 1.01 -20.41
CA ALA A 178 11.24 1.01 -21.68
C ALA A 178 9.95 1.84 -21.62
N ARG A 179 9.28 1.89 -20.47
CA ARG A 179 8.04 2.65 -20.29
C ARG A 179 8.32 4.11 -19.94
N TYR A 180 9.26 4.36 -19.03
CA TYR A 180 9.48 5.67 -18.42
C TYR A 180 10.72 6.40 -18.90
N GLY A 181 11.49 5.82 -19.82
CA GLY A 181 12.73 6.42 -20.33
C GLY A 181 12.54 7.79 -20.99
N SER A 182 11.32 8.10 -21.46
CA SER A 182 11.00 9.42 -22.02
C SER A 182 10.72 10.51 -20.97
N LEU A 183 10.51 10.14 -19.70
CA LEU A 183 10.29 11.12 -18.64
C LEU A 183 11.53 12.00 -18.42
N ASN A 184 11.31 13.27 -18.10
CA ASN A 184 12.36 14.25 -17.91
C ASN A 184 11.99 15.19 -16.76
N HIS A 185 12.70 15.08 -15.63
CA HIS A 185 12.53 15.99 -14.50
C HIS A 185 13.70 16.98 -14.43
N PRO A 186 13.48 18.29 -14.55
CA PRO A 186 14.57 19.28 -14.57
C PRO A 186 15.16 19.60 -13.17
N GLY A 187 14.95 18.71 -12.20
CA GLY A 187 15.29 18.91 -10.78
C GLY A 187 14.17 19.52 -9.92
N ASP A 188 14.31 19.36 -8.60
CA ASP A 188 13.25 19.67 -7.63
C ASP A 188 12.90 21.16 -7.49
N ALA A 189 13.74 22.08 -7.99
CA ALA A 189 13.40 23.50 -8.02
C ALA A 189 12.14 23.80 -8.87
N TYR A 190 11.81 22.90 -9.79
CA TYR A 190 10.65 22.99 -10.69
C TYR A 190 9.44 22.18 -10.19
N SER A 191 9.59 21.40 -9.11
CA SER A 191 8.56 20.50 -8.58
C SER A 191 7.26 21.23 -8.22
N TYR A 192 7.38 22.44 -7.65
CA TYR A 192 6.24 23.26 -7.28
C TYR A 192 5.38 23.65 -8.49
N ASP A 193 6.00 24.06 -9.60
CA ASP A 193 5.24 24.43 -10.80
C ASP A 193 4.74 23.21 -11.57
N ILE A 194 5.49 22.11 -11.60
CA ILE A 194 4.98 20.82 -12.11
C ILE A 194 3.68 20.45 -11.36
N PHE A 195 3.67 20.55 -10.04
CA PHE A 195 2.48 20.31 -9.23
C PHE A 195 1.36 21.32 -9.50
N THR A 196 1.66 22.61 -9.69
CA THR A 196 0.69 23.65 -10.11
C THR A 196 0.05 23.32 -11.47
N GLN A 197 0.84 22.88 -12.45
CA GLN A 197 0.36 22.56 -13.79
C GLN A 197 -0.56 21.33 -13.82
N VAL A 198 -0.42 20.39 -12.87
CA VAL A 198 -1.41 19.32 -12.70
C VAL A 198 -2.77 19.89 -12.29
N ALA A 199 -2.81 20.82 -11.34
CA ALA A 199 -4.05 21.48 -10.97
C ALA A 199 -4.65 22.30 -12.14
N ALA A 200 -3.81 22.83 -13.03
CA ALA A 200 -4.26 23.45 -14.27
C ALA A 200 -4.91 22.45 -15.23
N ALA A 201 -4.25 21.31 -15.47
CA ALA A 201 -4.79 20.25 -16.31
C ALA A 201 -6.12 19.71 -15.78
N LEU A 202 -6.29 19.63 -14.45
CA LEU A 202 -7.53 19.16 -13.83
C LEU A 202 -8.71 20.13 -13.95
N ARG A 203 -8.48 21.38 -14.36
CA ARG A 203 -9.54 22.35 -14.69
C ARG A 203 -9.96 22.31 -16.16
N VAL A 204 -9.19 21.63 -17.02
CA VAL A 204 -9.52 21.50 -18.45
C VAL A 204 -10.72 20.59 -18.64
N THR A 205 -11.65 21.04 -19.50
CA THR A 205 -12.78 20.25 -19.98
C THR A 205 -12.66 20.02 -21.49
N GLY A 206 -12.91 18.80 -21.97
CA GLY A 206 -12.80 18.46 -23.38
C GLY A 206 -11.46 17.82 -23.74
N ALA A 207 -10.81 18.29 -24.81
CA ALA A 207 -9.53 17.74 -25.24
C ALA A 207 -8.45 17.95 -24.16
N GLY A 208 -7.83 16.86 -23.69
CA GLY A 208 -6.85 16.89 -22.59
C GLY A 208 -7.45 16.80 -21.18
N ASP A 209 -8.76 16.55 -21.04
CA ASP A 209 -9.40 16.35 -19.74
C ASP A 209 -8.95 15.03 -19.08
N LEU A 210 -8.14 15.15 -18.02
CA LEU A 210 -7.66 14.02 -17.23
C LEU A 210 -8.78 13.23 -16.55
N LEU A 211 -9.92 13.85 -16.28
CA LEU A 211 -11.03 13.23 -15.58
C LEU A 211 -12.11 12.66 -16.52
N GLY A 212 -11.89 12.70 -17.84
CA GLY A 212 -12.78 12.06 -18.82
C GLY A 212 -14.23 12.57 -18.76
N GLY A 213 -14.44 13.87 -18.54
CA GLY A 213 -15.75 14.50 -18.49
C GLY A 213 -16.39 14.55 -17.11
N LEU A 214 -15.77 14.01 -16.05
CA LEU A 214 -16.32 14.12 -14.69
C LEU A 214 -16.42 15.56 -14.23
N GLY A 215 -17.56 15.94 -13.64
CA GLY A 215 -17.82 17.31 -13.18
C GLY A 215 -18.00 18.33 -14.31
N THR A 216 -18.21 17.90 -15.56
CA THR A 216 -18.51 18.80 -16.71
C THR A 216 -20.00 18.94 -17.01
N GLY A 217 -20.85 18.12 -16.38
CA GLY A 217 -22.30 18.12 -16.55
C GLY A 217 -23.04 18.99 -15.53
N THR A 218 -24.18 19.54 -15.93
CA THR A 218 -25.17 20.27 -15.12
C THR A 218 -25.89 19.42 -14.05
N GLY A 219 -25.38 18.22 -13.75
CA GLY A 219 -25.97 17.25 -12.82
C GLY A 219 -25.56 17.44 -11.35
N GLY A 220 -24.51 18.22 -11.10
CA GLY A 220 -24.36 18.94 -9.83
C GLY A 220 -25.06 20.28 -9.98
N GLY A 221 -25.75 20.77 -8.96
CA GLY A 221 -26.50 22.03 -9.02
C GLY A 221 -25.70 23.18 -9.66
N PRO A 222 -26.38 24.18 -10.25
CA PRO A 222 -25.74 25.21 -11.06
C PRO A 222 -24.61 25.93 -10.30
N GLY A 223 -23.38 25.88 -10.84
CA GLY A 223 -22.33 26.87 -10.54
C GLY A 223 -21.10 26.45 -9.74
N VAL A 224 -20.86 25.17 -9.43
CA VAL A 224 -19.64 24.77 -8.68
C VAL A 224 -18.72 23.93 -9.57
N GLY A 225 -17.56 24.48 -9.95
CA GLY A 225 -16.50 23.74 -10.63
C GLY A 225 -15.92 22.61 -9.77
N ARG A 226 -15.02 21.80 -10.34
CA ARG A 226 -14.29 20.76 -9.61
C ARG A 226 -13.55 21.39 -8.43
N ARG A 227 -13.72 20.84 -7.22
CA ARG A 227 -12.88 21.19 -6.06
C ARG A 227 -11.59 20.38 -6.13
N ILE A 228 -10.44 21.05 -6.04
CA ILE A 228 -9.12 20.42 -6.16
C ILE A 228 -8.37 20.64 -4.84
N LEU A 229 -8.24 19.57 -4.06
CA LEU A 229 -7.50 19.57 -2.80
C LEU A 229 -6.10 19.00 -3.03
N ALA A 230 -5.08 19.59 -2.41
CA ALA A 230 -3.72 19.04 -2.42
C ALA A 230 -3.43 18.31 -1.10
N ASN A 231 -2.68 17.20 -1.18
CA ASN A 231 -2.21 16.49 -0.01
C ASN A 231 -0.84 15.85 -0.21
N GLY A 232 -0.17 15.53 0.89
CA GLY A 232 1.16 14.96 0.90
C GLY A 232 1.63 14.72 2.34
N GLU A 233 2.51 13.73 2.48
CA GLU A 233 2.97 13.18 3.75
C GLU A 233 4.50 13.25 3.86
N SER A 234 5.02 13.55 5.05
CA SER A 234 6.46 13.57 5.34
C SER A 234 7.24 14.54 4.43
N GLN A 235 8.13 14.06 3.57
CA GLN A 235 8.88 14.91 2.63
C GLN A 235 7.97 15.73 1.71
N SER A 236 6.88 15.16 1.20
CA SER A 236 5.95 15.93 0.37
C SER A 236 5.13 16.92 1.20
N ALA A 237 4.92 16.65 2.50
CA ALA A 237 4.35 17.62 3.44
C ALA A 237 5.28 18.82 3.69
N PHE A 238 6.61 18.62 3.71
CA PHE A 238 7.57 19.74 3.79
C PHE A 238 7.51 20.62 2.54
N ARG A 239 7.37 19.99 1.36
CA ARG A 239 7.14 20.70 0.08
C ARG A 239 5.80 21.44 0.11
N LEU A 240 4.71 20.82 0.55
CA LEU A 240 3.40 21.48 0.63
C LEU A 240 3.38 22.65 1.63
N THR A 241 4.14 22.57 2.72
CA THR A 241 4.32 23.70 3.65
C THR A 241 4.89 24.92 2.89
N THR A 242 5.91 24.71 2.05
CA THR A 242 6.47 25.77 1.20
C THR A 242 5.51 26.20 0.10
N TYR A 243 4.78 25.26 -0.49
CA TYR A 243 3.78 25.56 -1.51
C TYR A 243 2.71 26.52 -0.95
N VAL A 244 2.10 26.17 0.19
CA VAL A 244 1.08 27.00 0.85
C VAL A 244 1.62 28.39 1.20
N ASN A 245 2.85 28.44 1.71
CA ASN A 245 3.42 29.70 2.19
C ASN A 245 3.88 30.63 1.06
N ALA A 246 4.46 30.09 -0.01
CA ALA A 246 5.15 30.87 -1.05
C ALA A 246 4.57 30.76 -2.47
N VAL A 247 3.95 29.64 -2.85
CA VAL A 247 3.52 29.37 -4.24
C VAL A 247 2.02 29.54 -4.43
N GLN A 248 1.19 28.98 -3.53
CA GLN A 248 -0.26 29.16 -3.54
C GLN A 248 -0.70 30.65 -3.62
N PRO A 249 -0.05 31.62 -2.94
CA PRO A 249 -0.38 33.04 -3.09
C PRO A 249 -0.14 33.60 -4.50
N LEU A 250 0.73 32.95 -5.28
CA LEU A 250 1.04 33.32 -6.66
C LEU A 250 0.15 32.64 -7.68
N THR A 251 -0.51 31.52 -7.33
CA THR A 251 -1.18 30.65 -8.30
C THR A 251 -2.65 30.37 -7.99
N GLY A 252 -3.07 30.40 -6.73
CA GLY A 252 -4.42 30.00 -6.34
C GLY A 252 -4.81 28.60 -6.85
N ALA A 253 -3.83 27.70 -7.01
CA ALA A 253 -4.02 26.49 -7.81
C ALA A 253 -4.86 25.41 -7.10
N TYR A 254 -4.94 25.43 -5.77
CA TYR A 254 -5.68 24.46 -4.96
C TYR A 254 -6.70 25.13 -4.06
N ASP A 255 -7.82 24.45 -3.81
CA ASP A 255 -8.94 24.95 -2.99
C ASP A 255 -8.80 24.60 -1.49
N GLY A 256 -7.78 23.82 -1.14
CA GLY A 256 -7.47 23.44 0.24
C GLY A 256 -6.31 22.45 0.30
N PHE A 257 -5.71 22.32 1.49
CA PHE A 257 -4.51 21.52 1.71
C PHE A 257 -4.66 20.60 2.92
N LEU A 258 -4.31 19.32 2.74
CA LEU A 258 -4.07 18.37 3.82
C LEU A 258 -2.56 18.11 3.91
N ILE A 259 -1.90 18.60 4.95
CA ILE A 259 -0.46 18.45 5.14
C ILE A 259 -0.24 17.43 6.26
N HIS A 260 0.29 16.27 5.93
CA HIS A 260 0.35 15.14 6.84
C HIS A 260 1.79 14.86 7.30
N SER A 261 2.02 14.71 8.60
CA SER A 261 3.30 14.31 9.19
C SER A 261 4.45 15.25 8.77
N ARG A 262 4.25 16.56 8.89
CA ARG A 262 5.30 17.54 8.62
C ARG A 262 6.15 17.78 9.88
N PHE A 263 7.39 18.22 9.73
CA PHE A 263 8.21 18.61 10.88
C PHE A 263 8.15 20.13 11.09
N SER A 264 8.99 20.65 11.98
CA SER A 264 9.00 22.09 12.29
C SER A 264 9.34 22.97 11.09
N SER A 265 10.19 22.51 10.17
CA SER A 265 10.65 23.27 9.00
C SER A 265 9.77 23.01 7.75
N ALA A 266 10.13 23.63 6.63
CA ALA A 266 9.57 23.40 5.30
C ALA A 266 10.71 23.10 4.31
N ALA A 267 10.39 22.67 3.08
CA ALA A 267 11.42 22.44 2.06
C ALA A 267 11.89 23.77 1.40
N PRO A 268 13.14 23.87 0.90
CA PRO A 268 13.55 25.04 0.12
C PRO A 268 12.76 25.14 -1.20
N LEU A 269 12.71 26.35 -1.81
CA LEU A 269 12.20 26.50 -3.19
C LEU A 269 13.06 25.74 -4.21
N GLY A 270 14.34 25.52 -3.89
CA GLY A 270 15.25 24.71 -4.69
C GLY A 270 15.21 23.22 -4.33
N GLY A 271 16.35 22.55 -4.54
CA GLY A 271 16.56 21.19 -4.05
C GLY A 271 16.87 21.14 -2.55
N GLY A 272 16.49 20.06 -1.88
CA GLY A 272 16.74 19.83 -0.47
C GLY A 272 15.51 19.38 0.30
N LEU A 273 15.74 18.79 1.48
CA LEU A 273 14.67 18.27 2.35
C LEU A 273 14.06 19.36 3.22
N GLN A 274 14.90 20.19 3.84
CA GLN A 274 14.52 21.23 4.79
C GLN A 274 15.25 22.53 4.48
N GLU A 275 14.59 23.66 4.70
CA GLU A 275 15.13 24.99 4.52
C GLU A 275 16.13 25.30 5.65
N PRO A 276 17.45 25.31 5.39
CA PRO A 276 18.44 25.36 6.46
C PRO A 276 18.41 26.68 7.25
N ALA A 277 17.97 27.77 6.61
CA ALA A 277 17.85 29.06 7.26
C ALA A 277 16.57 29.24 8.09
N LEU A 278 15.61 28.30 8.00
CA LEU A 278 14.32 28.35 8.68
C LEU A 278 14.01 27.03 9.38
N PRO A 279 14.51 26.84 10.62
CA PRO A 279 14.24 25.63 11.39
C PRO A 279 12.76 25.50 11.80
N VAL A 280 12.02 26.60 11.78
CA VAL A 280 10.58 26.67 12.09
C VAL A 280 9.85 27.41 10.98
N ALA A 281 8.75 26.82 10.52
CA ALA A 281 7.82 27.40 9.56
C ALA A 281 6.39 27.19 10.04
N PHE A 282 5.68 28.27 10.30
CA PHE A 282 4.25 28.28 10.50
C PHE A 282 3.51 28.28 9.16
N ILE A 283 2.24 27.86 9.18
CA ILE A 283 1.37 28.03 8.03
C ILE A 283 0.81 29.45 8.10
N ARG A 284 0.93 30.19 7.00
CA ARG A 284 0.45 31.57 6.95
C ARG A 284 -1.05 31.65 7.29
N PRO A 285 -1.48 32.59 8.16
CA PRO A 285 -2.89 32.70 8.56
C PRO A 285 -3.78 33.30 7.44
N ASP A 286 -3.17 33.84 6.39
CA ASP A 286 -3.81 34.46 5.23
C ASP A 286 -3.65 33.60 3.96
N ALA A 287 -3.65 32.27 4.10
CA ALA A 287 -3.52 31.33 2.99
C ALA A 287 -4.65 31.45 1.94
N GLY A 288 -5.79 32.05 2.32
CA GLY A 288 -6.95 32.25 1.43
C GLY A 288 -7.77 30.98 1.18
N VAL A 289 -7.29 29.83 1.64
CA VAL A 289 -7.95 28.52 1.53
C VAL A 289 -7.74 27.71 2.82
N PRO A 290 -8.62 26.74 3.12
CA PRO A 290 -8.44 25.79 4.20
C PRO A 290 -7.12 25.03 4.20
N VAL A 291 -6.44 25.00 5.35
CA VAL A 291 -5.28 24.14 5.58
C VAL A 291 -5.51 23.29 6.82
N LEU A 292 -5.45 21.97 6.66
CA LEU A 292 -5.52 21.02 7.76
C LEU A 292 -4.18 20.28 7.84
N VAL A 293 -3.51 20.39 8.97
CA VAL A 293 -2.29 19.66 9.30
C VAL A 293 -2.65 18.47 10.18
N THR A 294 -2.16 17.28 9.85
CA THR A 294 -2.28 16.09 10.71
C THR A 294 -0.89 15.64 11.15
N GLU A 295 -0.74 15.31 12.42
CA GLU A 295 0.51 14.76 12.98
C GLU A 295 0.22 13.44 13.69
N SER A 296 1.01 12.41 13.39
CA SER A 296 1.01 11.18 14.18
C SER A 296 1.72 11.41 15.53
N GLU A 297 1.57 10.48 16.48
CA GLU A 297 2.34 10.54 17.73
C GLU A 297 3.85 10.57 17.49
N THR A 298 4.36 9.86 16.46
CA THR A 298 5.79 9.89 16.07
C THR A 298 6.26 11.29 15.74
N ASP A 299 5.40 12.08 15.11
CA ASP A 299 5.79 13.34 14.47
C ASP A 299 5.73 14.52 15.43
N VAL A 300 4.87 14.46 16.45
CA VAL A 300 4.64 15.56 17.38
C VAL A 300 5.93 16.13 17.97
N PRO A 301 6.90 15.34 18.46
CA PRO A 301 8.18 15.90 18.95
C PRO A 301 8.97 16.67 17.88
N LEU A 302 8.88 16.26 16.61
CA LEU A 302 9.57 16.88 15.48
C LEU A 302 8.81 18.10 14.92
N HIS A 303 7.48 18.12 15.07
CA HIS A 303 6.60 19.22 14.69
C HIS A 303 6.45 20.28 15.79
N LEU A 304 6.76 19.96 17.06
CA LEU A 304 6.37 20.75 18.23
C LEU A 304 6.70 22.25 18.13
N ALA A 305 7.87 22.60 17.59
CA ALA A 305 8.28 24.00 17.43
C ALA A 305 7.43 24.78 16.41
N ALA A 306 6.73 24.10 15.50
CA ALA A 306 5.80 24.66 14.54
C ALA A 306 4.31 24.40 14.89
N ARG A 307 4.02 23.86 16.08
CA ARG A 307 2.65 23.71 16.59
C ARG A 307 1.99 25.10 16.66
N GLN A 308 0.79 25.18 16.09
CA GLN A 308 0.03 26.43 15.97
C GLN A 308 -1.40 26.25 16.52
N ASP A 309 -1.95 27.36 16.98
CA ASP A 309 -3.36 27.42 17.37
C ASP A 309 -4.25 27.35 16.13
N ASP A 310 -5.42 26.75 16.30
CA ASP A 310 -6.44 26.68 15.25
C ASP A 310 -6.99 28.08 14.90
N SER A 311 -7.34 28.31 13.64
CA SER A 311 -7.93 29.56 13.14
C SER A 311 -8.95 29.31 12.03
N ASP A 312 -9.68 30.33 11.56
CA ASP A 312 -10.69 30.13 10.51
C ASP A 312 -10.16 29.59 9.17
N ALA A 313 -8.83 29.56 8.97
CA ALA A 313 -8.15 29.01 7.79
C ALA A 313 -7.18 27.85 8.12
N TYR A 314 -6.94 27.53 9.41
CA TYR A 314 -5.98 26.51 9.83
C TYR A 314 -6.55 25.56 10.90
N ARG A 315 -6.32 24.26 10.74
CA ARG A 315 -6.53 23.24 11.78
C ARG A 315 -5.28 22.39 11.91
N LEU A 316 -4.90 22.08 13.15
CA LEU A 316 -3.94 21.02 13.45
C LEU A 316 -4.66 19.90 14.17
N TRP A 317 -4.44 18.66 13.76
CA TRP A 317 -5.01 17.46 14.36
C TRP A 317 -3.86 16.52 14.75
N GLU A 318 -3.82 16.08 16.00
CA GLU A 318 -2.74 15.21 16.49
C GLU A 318 -3.32 13.89 16.95
N MET A 319 -2.73 12.79 16.49
CA MET A 319 -3.29 11.45 16.53
C MET A 319 -2.50 10.57 17.51
N PRO A 320 -2.90 10.49 18.79
CA PRO A 320 -2.18 9.72 19.80
C PRO A 320 -2.27 8.22 19.50
N GLY A 321 -1.23 7.47 19.86
CA GLY A 321 -1.13 6.03 19.64
C GLY A 321 -0.90 5.60 18.20
N THR A 322 -0.68 6.53 17.26
CA THR A 322 -0.34 6.22 15.86
C THR A 322 1.15 6.44 15.58
N SER A 323 1.61 6.08 14.37
CA SER A 323 2.99 6.32 13.94
C SER A 323 3.07 6.90 12.53
N HIS A 324 4.21 7.48 12.17
CA HIS A 324 4.44 8.10 10.86
C HIS A 324 4.09 7.15 9.69
N ALA A 325 4.52 5.89 9.81
CA ALA A 325 4.02 4.79 9.00
C ALA A 325 3.63 3.62 9.92
N ASP A 326 2.50 2.97 9.66
CA ASP A 326 1.94 1.95 10.56
C ASP A 326 1.69 0.61 9.86
N ALA A 327 1.22 -0.37 10.62
CA ALA A 327 0.90 -1.69 10.09
C ALA A 327 -0.12 -1.65 8.93
N PHE A 328 -1.03 -0.68 8.94
CA PHE A 328 -2.05 -0.50 7.90
C PHE A 328 -1.45 -0.06 6.57
N THR A 329 -0.37 0.74 6.59
CA THR A 329 0.43 1.09 5.40
C THR A 329 1.40 0.01 4.93
N GLY A 330 1.44 -1.15 5.61
CA GLY A 330 2.37 -2.24 5.29
C GLY A 330 3.78 -2.06 5.85
N ALA A 331 3.97 -1.15 6.81
CA ALA A 331 5.30 -0.86 7.40
C ALA A 331 5.94 -2.06 8.13
N ALA A 332 5.16 -3.12 8.42
CA ALA A 332 5.68 -4.39 8.91
C ALA A 332 6.76 -5.00 7.99
N ALA A 333 6.70 -4.73 6.67
CA ALA A 333 7.68 -5.21 5.70
C ALA A 333 9.09 -4.58 5.85
N ILE A 334 9.25 -3.54 6.68
CA ILE A 334 10.54 -2.88 6.94
C ILE A 334 11.50 -3.80 7.72
N GLY A 335 10.96 -4.76 8.50
CA GLY A 335 11.77 -5.73 9.24
C GLY A 335 12.43 -5.16 10.49
N CYS A 336 11.66 -4.40 11.28
CA CYS A 336 12.12 -3.82 12.56
C CYS A 336 12.08 -4.83 13.72
N ASP A 337 12.80 -4.53 14.79
CA ASP A 337 13.03 -5.44 15.92
C ASP A 337 11.76 -5.71 16.74
N LYS A 338 10.84 -4.73 16.81
CA LYS A 338 9.59 -4.82 17.57
C LYS A 338 8.37 -4.78 16.65
N PRO A 339 7.22 -5.34 17.08
CA PRO A 339 5.97 -5.23 16.33
C PRO A 339 5.64 -3.77 16.02
N VAL A 340 5.41 -3.49 14.74
CA VAL A 340 5.04 -2.17 14.22
C VAL A 340 3.75 -1.68 14.87
N ASN A 341 3.63 -0.37 15.06
CA ASN A 341 2.43 0.27 15.57
C ASN A 341 1.19 -0.15 14.72
N SER A 342 0.14 -0.59 15.39
CA SER A 342 -1.16 -0.93 14.79
C SER A 342 -2.22 0.11 15.14
N GLY A 343 -1.79 1.36 15.32
CA GLY A 343 -2.63 2.47 15.72
C GLY A 343 -3.64 2.85 14.63
N PRO A 344 -4.79 3.42 15.01
CA PRO A 344 -5.94 3.60 14.13
C PRO A 344 -5.88 4.88 13.25
N GLN A 345 -4.73 5.20 12.66
CA GLN A 345 -4.52 6.46 11.92
C GLN A 345 -5.53 6.66 10.77
N THR A 346 -5.91 5.57 10.10
CA THR A 346 -6.84 5.60 8.95
C THR A 346 -8.17 6.29 9.28
N TYR A 347 -8.75 6.06 10.46
CA TYR A 347 -10.08 6.61 10.78
C TYR A 347 -10.04 8.14 10.97
N MET A 348 -8.97 8.64 11.58
CA MET A 348 -8.75 10.09 11.78
C MET A 348 -8.43 10.78 10.44
N MET A 349 -7.62 10.14 9.58
CA MET A 349 -7.32 10.66 8.25
C MET A 349 -8.56 10.73 7.33
N ARG A 350 -9.45 9.73 7.39
CA ARG A 350 -10.75 9.77 6.67
C ARG A 350 -11.63 10.92 7.16
N ALA A 351 -11.68 11.14 8.47
CA ALA A 351 -12.41 12.27 9.05
C ALA A 351 -11.78 13.61 8.64
N ALA A 352 -10.45 13.72 8.63
CA ALA A 352 -9.73 14.89 8.17
C ALA A 352 -10.03 15.22 6.70
N LEU A 353 -10.04 14.21 5.81
CA LEU A 353 -10.42 14.39 4.41
C LEU A 353 -11.83 14.92 4.25
N ARG A 354 -12.82 14.29 4.93
CA ARG A 354 -14.21 14.73 4.83
C ARG A 354 -14.39 16.13 5.39
N GLY A 355 -13.75 16.42 6.52
CA GLY A 355 -13.72 17.74 7.14
C GLY A 355 -13.18 18.79 6.17
N LEU A 356 -11.97 18.59 5.65
CA LEU A 356 -11.33 19.50 4.67
C LEU A 356 -12.18 19.66 3.42
N THR A 357 -12.75 18.57 2.90
CA THR A 357 -13.63 18.59 1.73
C THR A 357 -14.80 19.53 1.95
N THR A 358 -15.52 19.38 3.07
CA THR A 358 -16.69 20.23 3.35
C THR A 358 -16.30 21.68 3.63
N TRP A 359 -15.19 21.90 4.36
CA TRP A 359 -14.68 23.23 4.69
C TRP A 359 -14.25 24.02 3.45
N ALA A 360 -13.52 23.38 2.52
CA ALA A 360 -13.21 23.96 1.21
C ALA A 360 -14.46 24.17 0.33
N GLY A 361 -15.62 23.66 0.74
CA GLY A 361 -16.92 23.97 0.16
C GLY A 361 -17.69 25.09 0.81
N GLY A 362 -17.06 25.82 1.73
CA GLY A 362 -17.68 26.92 2.45
C GLY A 362 -18.47 26.48 3.68
N ALA A 363 -18.41 25.21 4.07
CA ALA A 363 -18.91 24.81 5.39
C ALA A 363 -18.01 25.34 6.51
N ALA A 364 -18.48 25.24 7.75
CA ALA A 364 -17.67 25.57 8.91
C ALA A 364 -16.37 24.73 8.94
N PRO A 365 -15.28 25.26 9.53
CA PRO A 365 -14.06 24.48 9.70
C PRO A 365 -14.31 23.18 10.48
N PRO A 366 -13.49 22.13 10.27
CA PRO A 366 -13.50 20.93 11.10
C PRO A 366 -13.35 21.28 12.59
N PRO A 367 -13.83 20.43 13.51
CA PRO A 367 -13.71 20.69 14.93
C PRO A 367 -12.25 20.89 15.36
N THR A 368 -12.06 21.79 16.33
CA THR A 368 -10.81 21.89 17.07
C THR A 368 -10.65 20.67 17.95
N MET A 369 -9.45 20.10 17.93
CA MET A 369 -9.12 18.87 18.66
C MET A 369 -8.11 19.14 19.77
N PRO A 370 -8.19 18.42 20.90
CA PRO A 370 -7.12 18.44 21.89
C PRO A 370 -5.76 18.11 21.25
N ARG A 371 -4.70 18.71 21.78
CA ARG A 371 -3.32 18.40 21.40
C ARG A 371 -2.82 17.20 22.20
N ILE A 372 -1.88 16.43 21.66
CA ILE A 372 -1.11 15.46 22.44
C ILE A 372 -0.34 16.22 23.51
N GLU A 373 -0.48 15.77 24.75
CA GLU A 373 0.16 16.36 25.91
C GLU A 373 1.68 16.13 25.84
N VAL A 374 2.44 17.21 26.02
CA VAL A 374 3.90 17.18 26.08
C VAL A 374 4.37 17.88 27.34
N ASP A 375 5.43 17.37 27.95
CA ASP A 375 6.05 17.99 29.11
C ASP A 375 6.95 19.18 28.73
N ALA A 376 7.57 19.81 29.73
CA ALA A 376 8.46 20.95 29.52
C ALA A 376 9.72 20.62 28.70
N ALA A 377 10.09 19.34 28.59
CA ALA A 377 11.20 18.86 27.76
C ALA A 377 10.75 18.50 26.33
N GLY A 378 9.47 18.64 26.00
CA GLY A 378 8.89 18.26 24.71
C GLY A 378 8.66 16.76 24.57
N SER A 379 8.73 16.00 25.67
CA SER A 379 8.44 14.56 25.67
C SER A 379 6.94 14.32 25.82
N ILE A 380 6.42 13.32 25.10
CA ILE A 380 5.00 12.97 25.17
C ILE A 380 4.65 12.45 26.57
N VAL A 381 3.60 13.02 27.17
CA VAL A 381 3.04 12.55 28.44
C VAL A 381 2.17 11.33 28.18
N ARG A 382 2.34 10.30 29.02
CA ARG A 382 1.71 8.99 28.83
C ARG A 382 0.91 8.57 30.06
N ASP A 383 -0.13 7.77 29.83
CA ASP A 383 -0.88 7.12 30.89
C ASP A 383 -0.08 5.95 31.51
N ALA A 384 -0.67 5.30 32.52
CA ALA A 384 -0.08 4.15 33.20
C ALA A 384 0.14 2.91 32.29
N HIS A 385 -0.43 2.93 31.09
CA HIS A 385 -0.32 1.87 30.09
C HIS A 385 0.65 2.21 28.96
N GLY A 386 1.27 3.39 29.00
CA GLY A 386 2.23 3.85 27.99
C GLY A 386 1.60 4.50 26.76
N ASN A 387 0.28 4.73 26.75
CA ASN A 387 -0.41 5.43 25.66
C ASN A 387 -0.35 6.94 25.88
N ALA A 388 -0.22 7.72 24.81
CA ALA A 388 -0.19 9.18 24.92
C ALA A 388 -1.52 9.76 25.47
N LEU A 389 -1.38 10.82 26.27
CA LEU A 389 -2.49 11.64 26.75
C LEU A 389 -2.80 12.79 25.77
N GLY A 390 -4.03 13.30 25.85
CA GLY A 390 -4.54 14.32 24.93
C GLY A 390 -4.80 13.78 23.53
N GLY A 391 -4.79 14.67 22.54
CA GLY A 391 -4.98 14.33 21.13
C GLY A 391 -6.40 13.88 20.76
N ILE A 392 -6.55 13.40 19.52
CA ILE A 392 -7.78 12.77 19.04
C ILE A 392 -7.83 11.32 19.55
N ARG A 393 -8.51 11.12 20.68
CA ARG A 393 -8.63 9.82 21.32
C ARG A 393 -9.58 8.90 20.56
N THR A 394 -9.11 7.70 20.24
CA THR A 394 -9.86 6.61 19.58
C THR A 394 -10.22 5.52 20.59
N PRO A 395 -11.17 4.61 20.28
CA PRO A 395 -11.53 3.51 21.18
C PRO A 395 -10.34 2.60 21.54
N GLN A 396 -9.35 2.45 20.66
CA GLN A 396 -8.12 1.69 20.92
C GLN A 396 -7.29 2.27 22.06
N LEU A 397 -7.38 3.58 22.31
CA LEU A 397 -6.67 4.21 23.41
C LEU A 397 -7.55 4.36 24.66
N ASP A 398 -8.86 4.59 24.50
CA ASP A 398 -9.81 4.72 25.62
C ASP A 398 -10.15 3.38 26.28
N VAL A 399 -10.19 2.33 25.47
CA VAL A 399 -10.48 0.94 25.85
C VAL A 399 -9.33 0.05 25.36
N PRO A 400 -8.08 0.28 25.82
CA PRO A 400 -6.90 -0.35 25.28
C PRO A 400 -6.79 -1.83 25.65
N ILE A 401 -6.32 -2.61 24.69
CA ILE A 401 -5.83 -4.00 24.86
C ILE A 401 -4.32 -4.11 24.60
N ALA A 402 -3.68 -3.00 24.26
CA ALA A 402 -2.26 -2.89 23.96
C ALA A 402 -1.76 -1.49 24.32
N ALA A 403 -0.45 -1.37 24.53
CA ALA A 403 0.25 -0.09 24.47
C ALA A 403 0.59 0.19 23.00
N LEU A 404 0.05 1.28 22.49
CA LEU A 404 0.28 1.79 21.14
C LEU A 404 1.16 3.04 21.25
N ARG A 405 2.36 2.98 20.68
CA ARG A 405 3.32 4.09 20.75
C ARG A 405 3.78 4.48 19.36
N GLY A 406 3.99 5.77 19.14
CA GLY A 406 4.63 6.32 17.94
C GLY A 406 6.15 6.20 17.96
N ASP A 407 6.75 5.74 19.06
CA ASP A 407 8.19 5.68 19.27
C ASP A 407 8.69 4.27 19.67
N GLY A 408 10.00 4.16 19.85
CA GLY A 408 10.62 3.07 20.61
C GLY A 408 10.93 1.79 19.81
N ASN A 409 10.85 1.82 18.48
CA ASN A 409 11.27 0.73 17.62
C ASN A 409 12.71 0.92 17.11
N SER A 410 13.34 -0.16 16.68
CA SER A 410 14.75 -0.20 16.29
C SER A 410 14.96 -1.24 15.19
N GLY A 411 16.15 -1.26 14.60
CA GLY A 411 16.52 -2.24 13.58
C GLY A 411 17.60 -1.73 12.64
N PRO A 412 18.04 -2.56 11.68
CA PRO A 412 19.08 -2.19 10.71
C PRO A 412 18.60 -1.12 9.71
N ASN A 413 17.28 -0.95 9.55
CA ASN A 413 16.70 0.05 8.68
C ASN A 413 16.40 1.35 9.44
N GLN A 414 16.91 2.49 8.95
CA GLN A 414 16.67 3.81 9.56
C GLN A 414 15.18 4.16 9.69
N PHE A 415 14.32 3.62 8.82
CA PHE A 415 12.87 3.82 8.89
C PHE A 415 12.24 3.20 10.13
N CYS A 416 12.94 2.32 10.87
CA CYS A 416 12.43 1.76 12.10
C CYS A 416 12.18 2.80 13.21
N GLN A 417 12.78 3.99 13.15
CA GLN A 417 12.44 5.06 14.09
C GLN A 417 11.06 5.69 13.83
N LEU A 418 10.44 5.41 12.68
CA LEU A 418 9.19 6.05 12.23
C LEU A 418 7.95 5.18 12.40
N VAL A 419 8.11 3.91 12.79
CA VAL A 419 7.02 2.91 12.74
C VAL A 419 6.38 2.60 14.08
N GLY A 420 6.87 3.23 15.16
CA GLY A 420 6.37 3.02 16.51
C GLY A 420 6.35 1.55 16.95
N THR A 421 5.62 1.27 18.02
CA THR A 421 5.50 -0.07 18.59
C THR A 421 4.07 -0.43 19.00
N THR A 422 3.76 -1.73 18.91
CA THR A 422 2.57 -2.34 19.50
C THR A 422 3.00 -3.35 20.55
N VAL A 423 2.54 -3.18 21.80
CA VAL A 423 2.78 -4.14 22.88
C VAL A 423 1.43 -4.61 23.45
N PRO A 424 0.95 -5.80 23.07
CA PRO A 424 -0.30 -6.35 23.60
C PRO A 424 -0.24 -6.51 25.13
N PHE A 425 -1.35 -6.25 25.81
CA PHE A 425 -1.47 -6.56 27.22
C PHE A 425 -1.58 -8.06 27.44
N ASP A 426 -1.03 -8.53 28.56
CA ASP A 426 -1.17 -9.94 28.94
C ASP A 426 -2.61 -10.25 29.38
N ALA A 427 -2.94 -11.55 29.40
CA ALA A 427 -4.28 -12.02 29.76
C ALA A 427 -4.67 -11.65 31.20
N ALA A 428 -3.71 -11.44 32.11
CA ALA A 428 -4.00 -11.02 33.48
C ALA A 428 -4.47 -9.56 33.53
N THR A 429 -3.77 -8.69 32.80
CA THR A 429 -4.10 -7.26 32.64
C THR A 429 -5.46 -7.09 31.96
N LEU A 430 -5.72 -7.86 30.89
CA LEU A 430 -7.02 -7.81 30.20
C LEU A 430 -8.17 -8.23 31.13
N ARG A 431 -8.03 -9.30 31.91
CA ARG A 431 -9.05 -9.74 32.88
C ARG A 431 -9.25 -8.77 34.04
N ALA A 432 -8.19 -8.08 34.47
CA ALA A 432 -8.31 -7.06 35.50
C ALA A 432 -9.05 -5.82 34.98
N ARG A 433 -8.97 -5.55 33.68
CA ARG A 433 -9.56 -4.37 33.04
C ARG A 433 -10.98 -4.59 32.55
N TYR A 434 -11.25 -5.77 31.98
CA TYR A 434 -12.52 -6.11 31.35
C TYR A 434 -13.12 -7.34 32.03
N PRO A 435 -14.35 -7.24 32.56
CA PRO A 435 -15.02 -8.39 33.19
C PRO A 435 -15.16 -9.60 32.25
N ASP A 436 -15.49 -9.32 30.98
CA ASP A 436 -15.60 -10.28 29.90
C ASP A 436 -15.46 -9.57 28.53
N HIS A 437 -15.44 -10.37 27.46
CA HIS A 437 -15.35 -9.87 26.08
C HIS A 437 -16.55 -8.99 25.68
N ALA A 438 -17.78 -9.34 26.09
CA ALA A 438 -18.97 -8.56 25.76
C ALA A 438 -18.95 -7.16 26.41
N ALA A 439 -18.44 -7.06 27.64
CA ALA A 439 -18.23 -5.81 28.34
C ALA A 439 -17.14 -4.96 27.66
N TYR A 440 -16.08 -5.59 27.15
CA TYR A 440 -15.08 -4.92 26.33
C TYR A 440 -15.70 -4.33 25.05
N VAL A 441 -16.40 -5.15 24.26
CA VAL A 441 -17.04 -4.71 23.01
C VAL A 441 -18.00 -3.55 23.27
N THR A 442 -18.84 -3.66 24.31
CA THR A 442 -19.78 -2.59 24.70
C THR A 442 -19.06 -1.28 25.04
N ALA A 443 -17.95 -1.36 25.79
CA ALA A 443 -17.16 -0.20 26.16
C ALA A 443 -16.46 0.42 24.94
N PHE A 444 -15.89 -0.43 24.07
CA PHE A 444 -15.21 -0.03 22.85
C PHE A 444 -16.16 0.68 21.89
N ASP A 445 -17.34 0.12 21.62
CA ASP A 445 -18.39 0.73 20.81
C ASP A 445 -18.84 2.08 21.36
N ALA A 446 -18.96 2.19 22.70
CA ALA A 446 -19.31 3.45 23.33
C ALA A 446 -18.20 4.51 23.16
N ALA A 447 -16.93 4.10 23.22
CA ALA A 447 -15.80 4.99 22.95
C ALA A 447 -15.73 5.40 21.47
N ALA A 448 -15.97 4.46 20.55
CA ALA A 448 -16.05 4.73 19.11
C ALA A 448 -17.13 5.78 18.80
N ARG A 449 -18.33 5.62 19.37
CA ARG A 449 -19.40 6.63 19.23
C ARG A 449 -19.00 8.00 19.75
N ARG A 450 -18.37 8.09 20.93
CA ARG A 450 -17.87 9.37 21.45
C ARG A 450 -16.85 10.03 20.53
N ALA A 451 -15.93 9.26 19.96
CA ALA A 451 -14.94 9.77 19.02
C ALA A 451 -15.60 10.26 17.71
N ALA A 452 -16.64 9.57 17.24
CA ALA A 452 -17.42 9.98 16.07
C ALA A 452 -18.24 11.25 16.35
N ASP A 453 -18.89 11.34 17.51
CA ASP A 453 -19.66 12.51 17.94
C ASP A 453 -18.78 13.75 18.11
N ALA A 454 -17.52 13.57 18.55
CA ALA A 454 -16.52 14.63 18.61
C ALA A 454 -15.98 15.03 17.22
N GLY A 455 -16.26 14.25 16.17
CA GLY A 455 -15.79 14.47 14.81
C GLY A 455 -14.35 14.02 14.55
N GLY A 456 -13.74 13.26 15.47
CA GLY A 456 -12.38 12.74 15.32
C GLY A 456 -12.29 11.49 14.45
N ILE A 457 -13.40 10.78 14.29
CA ILE A 457 -13.57 9.69 13.33
C ILE A 457 -14.93 9.83 12.64
N LEU A 458 -15.20 9.05 11.60
CA LEU A 458 -16.49 9.08 10.91
C LEU A 458 -17.46 8.05 11.51
N ALA A 459 -18.74 8.42 11.63
CA ALA A 459 -19.80 7.48 12.00
C ALA A 459 -19.91 6.28 11.04
N ASP A 460 -19.56 6.50 9.76
CA ASP A 460 -19.54 5.44 8.75
C ASP A 460 -18.45 4.37 9.01
N ASP A 461 -17.50 4.63 9.92
CA ASP A 461 -16.42 3.70 10.29
C ASP A 461 -16.76 2.87 11.55
N LEU A 462 -17.87 3.19 12.24
CA LEU A 462 -18.31 2.46 13.45
C LEU A 462 -18.52 0.95 13.22
N PRO A 463 -19.08 0.48 12.09
CA PRO A 463 -19.21 -0.95 11.84
C PRO A 463 -17.86 -1.68 11.78
N ALA A 464 -16.85 -1.10 11.12
CA ALA A 464 -15.52 -1.71 11.04
C ALA A 464 -14.82 -1.73 12.41
N LEU A 465 -15.00 -0.67 13.20
CA LEU A 465 -14.53 -0.62 14.59
C LEU A 465 -15.22 -1.65 15.49
N HIS A 466 -16.50 -1.93 15.26
CA HIS A 466 -17.22 -2.98 15.97
C HIS A 466 -16.67 -4.37 15.62
N GLU A 467 -16.42 -4.64 14.33
CA GLU A 467 -15.78 -5.89 13.89
C GLU A 467 -14.39 -6.08 14.50
N GLU A 468 -13.60 -5.01 14.60
CA GLU A 468 -12.32 -5.01 15.32
C GLU A 468 -12.49 -5.39 16.79
N ALA A 469 -13.48 -4.81 17.47
CA ALA A 469 -13.77 -5.10 18.88
C ALA A 469 -14.22 -6.55 19.08
N ASP A 470 -15.10 -7.05 18.22
CA ASP A 470 -15.60 -8.42 18.25
C ASP A 470 -14.48 -9.44 18.05
N ALA A 471 -13.51 -9.13 17.19
CA ALA A 471 -12.34 -9.99 16.94
C ALA A 471 -11.25 -9.88 18.02
N ALA A 472 -11.37 -8.97 18.98
CA ALA A 472 -10.32 -8.70 19.95
C ALA A 472 -10.06 -9.88 20.90
N PRO A 473 -8.79 -10.18 21.24
CA PRO A 473 -8.41 -11.31 22.08
C PRO A 473 -8.61 -11.03 23.59
N VAL A 474 -9.76 -10.47 23.98
CA VAL A 474 -10.12 -10.30 25.40
C VAL A 474 -10.63 -11.63 25.95
N PRO A 475 -9.94 -12.23 26.94
CA PRO A 475 -10.31 -13.56 27.42
C PRO A 475 -11.74 -13.57 27.99
N PRO A 476 -12.50 -14.67 27.80
CA PRO A 476 -13.75 -14.86 28.52
C PRO A 476 -13.49 -14.90 30.03
N PRO A 477 -14.52 -14.67 30.86
CA PRO A 477 -14.39 -14.79 32.31
C PRO A 477 -13.92 -16.21 32.65
N PRO A 478 -13.22 -16.40 33.77
CA PRO A 478 -12.70 -17.70 34.15
C PRO A 478 -13.87 -18.69 34.36
N SER A 479 -14.20 -19.45 33.31
CA SER A 479 -14.78 -20.77 33.46
C SER A 479 -13.67 -21.68 33.98
N GLY A 480 -13.98 -22.69 34.79
CA GLY A 480 -13.00 -23.57 35.44
C GLY A 480 -12.19 -24.48 34.52
N SER A 481 -11.74 -23.97 33.37
CA SER A 481 -10.94 -24.65 32.38
C SER A 481 -9.61 -23.91 32.15
N LEU A 482 -8.51 -24.67 32.23
CA LEU A 482 -7.20 -24.24 31.75
C LEU A 482 -7.13 -24.49 30.25
N VAL A 483 -7.04 -23.42 29.47
CA VAL A 483 -6.72 -23.50 28.04
C VAL A 483 -5.30 -22.97 27.86
N GLN A 484 -4.42 -23.81 27.30
CA GLN A 484 -3.10 -23.42 26.85
C GLN A 484 -3.13 -23.43 25.31
N ASN A 485 -2.83 -22.30 24.70
CA ASN A 485 -2.60 -22.25 23.26
C ASN A 485 -1.19 -22.77 23.00
N VAL A 486 -1.11 -23.84 22.23
CA VAL A 486 0.13 -24.43 21.73
C VAL A 486 0.20 -24.07 20.25
N GLU A 487 1.16 -23.24 19.89
CA GLU A 487 1.42 -22.87 18.49
C GLU A 487 2.59 -23.68 17.94
N GLY A 488 2.44 -24.16 16.70
CA GLY A 488 3.47 -24.85 15.95
C GLY A 488 3.35 -24.53 14.47
N ALA A 489 4.46 -24.11 13.84
CA ALA A 489 4.51 -23.90 12.40
C ALA A 489 4.82 -25.23 11.70
N VAL A 490 4.05 -25.57 10.68
CA VAL A 490 4.33 -26.70 9.77
C VAL A 490 4.92 -26.12 8.49
N LEU A 491 6.22 -26.33 8.28
CA LEU A 491 6.93 -25.87 7.09
C LEU A 491 6.87 -26.94 5.99
N PRO A 492 6.76 -26.55 4.70
CA PRO A 492 6.74 -27.51 3.61
C PRO A 492 8.11 -28.20 3.44
N GLY A 493 8.08 -29.52 3.19
CA GLY A 493 9.24 -30.28 2.77
C GLY A 493 9.49 -30.18 1.25
N PRO A 494 10.57 -30.78 0.74
CA PRO A 494 10.95 -30.66 -0.66
C PRO A 494 10.13 -31.59 -1.58
N LEU A 495 10.22 -31.34 -2.89
CA LEU A 495 9.94 -32.32 -3.95
C LEU A 495 11.28 -32.83 -4.49
N THR A 496 11.58 -34.12 -4.35
CA THR A 496 12.87 -34.71 -4.74
C THR A 496 12.70 -35.98 -5.55
N MET A 497 13.71 -36.32 -6.35
CA MET A 497 13.90 -37.68 -6.87
C MET A 497 15.29 -38.19 -6.51
N SER A 498 15.39 -39.50 -6.30
CA SER A 498 16.65 -40.21 -6.09
C SER A 498 16.64 -41.55 -6.82
N GLN A 499 17.83 -42.04 -7.19
CA GLN A 499 18.02 -43.32 -7.87
C GLN A 499 19.41 -43.87 -7.51
N GLU A 500 19.57 -45.19 -7.46
CA GLU A 500 20.88 -45.82 -7.28
C GLU A 500 21.85 -45.45 -8.42
N ALA A 501 23.11 -45.17 -8.09
CA ALA A 501 24.14 -44.69 -9.02
C ALA A 501 24.78 -45.79 -9.88
N SER A 502 23.97 -46.73 -10.38
CA SER A 502 24.43 -47.79 -11.29
C SER A 502 23.91 -47.56 -12.71
N GLY A 503 24.67 -48.01 -13.71
CA GLY A 503 24.22 -47.98 -15.10
C GLY A 503 23.17 -49.06 -15.38
N ILE A 504 22.20 -48.77 -16.24
CA ILE A 504 21.22 -49.76 -16.70
C ILE A 504 21.90 -50.75 -17.64
N THR A 505 21.80 -52.05 -17.33
CA THR A 505 22.32 -53.11 -18.20
C THR A 505 21.18 -53.88 -18.85
N LEU A 506 21.21 -53.98 -20.18
CA LEU A 506 20.32 -54.85 -20.95
C LEU A 506 20.99 -56.22 -21.15
N ALA A 507 20.21 -57.30 -21.25
CA ALA A 507 20.76 -58.64 -21.41
C ALA A 507 21.65 -58.77 -22.68
N PRO A 508 22.77 -59.50 -22.66
CA PRO A 508 23.54 -59.71 -23.89
C PRO A 508 22.74 -60.54 -24.90
N THR A 509 22.90 -60.27 -26.20
CA THR A 509 22.33 -61.08 -27.29
C THR A 509 23.36 -61.36 -28.37
N THR A 510 23.18 -62.45 -29.11
CA THR A 510 24.04 -62.83 -30.24
C THR A 510 23.30 -62.62 -31.55
N ILE A 511 23.90 -61.88 -32.48
CA ILE A 511 23.33 -61.57 -33.80
C ILE A 511 23.14 -62.88 -34.59
N ASP A 512 21.92 -63.14 -35.06
CA ASP A 512 21.56 -64.35 -35.82
C ASP A 512 20.98 -64.06 -37.22
N GLY A 513 21.02 -62.79 -37.65
CA GLY A 513 20.46 -62.36 -38.93
C GLY A 513 18.96 -62.06 -38.91
N THR A 514 18.32 -62.05 -37.74
CA THR A 514 16.92 -61.63 -37.55
C THR A 514 16.81 -60.48 -36.53
N PRO A 515 15.76 -59.63 -36.58
CA PRO A 515 15.56 -58.59 -35.57
C PRO A 515 15.31 -59.21 -34.19
N GLN A 516 16.06 -58.79 -33.17
CA GLN A 516 16.00 -59.32 -31.81
C GLN A 516 15.51 -58.24 -30.83
N THR A 517 14.93 -58.64 -29.70
CA THR A 517 14.55 -57.71 -28.63
C THR A 517 15.29 -58.05 -27.35
N VAL A 518 16.03 -57.07 -26.84
CA VAL A 518 16.77 -57.19 -25.61
C VAL A 518 16.00 -56.52 -24.48
N ARG A 519 15.97 -57.16 -23.31
CA ARG A 519 15.23 -56.66 -22.15
C ARG A 519 16.15 -56.29 -20.99
N GLY A 520 15.69 -55.35 -20.18
CA GLY A 520 16.31 -54.95 -18.92
C GLY A 520 15.30 -54.22 -18.03
N ARG A 521 15.80 -53.60 -16.97
CA ARG A 521 14.98 -52.84 -16.00
C ARG A 521 15.60 -51.50 -15.70
N LEU A 522 14.75 -50.49 -15.54
CA LEU A 522 15.16 -49.21 -14.97
C LEU A 522 15.49 -49.42 -13.50
N ASN A 523 16.56 -48.79 -13.02
CA ASN A 523 16.84 -48.73 -11.59
C ASN A 523 15.71 -47.97 -10.90
N THR A 524 15.24 -48.45 -9.76
CA THR A 524 14.11 -47.82 -9.07
C THR A 524 14.39 -46.36 -8.76
N VAL A 525 13.50 -45.48 -9.22
CA VAL A 525 13.51 -44.06 -8.91
C VAL A 525 12.54 -43.83 -7.77
N VAL A 526 13.00 -43.18 -6.69
CA VAL A 526 12.16 -42.79 -5.57
C VAL A 526 11.83 -41.31 -5.71
N VAL A 527 10.53 -40.97 -5.77
CA VAL A 527 10.02 -39.59 -5.75
C VAL A 527 9.41 -39.30 -4.38
N GLN A 528 9.82 -38.20 -3.74
CA GLN A 528 9.24 -37.73 -2.48
C GLN A 528 8.59 -36.36 -2.71
N ASP A 529 7.28 -36.24 -2.45
CA ASP A 529 6.59 -34.95 -2.40
C ASP A 529 6.17 -34.67 -0.95
N PHE A 530 6.82 -33.71 -0.30
CA PHE A 530 6.47 -33.26 1.05
C PHE A 530 6.06 -31.79 1.10
N ARG A 531 5.71 -31.20 -0.05
CA ARG A 531 5.40 -29.77 -0.15
C ARG A 531 4.06 -29.40 0.51
N GLY A 532 3.13 -30.35 0.66
CA GLY A 532 1.83 -30.11 1.29
C GLY A 532 0.94 -29.11 0.52
N THR A 533 1.10 -29.04 -0.81
CA THR A 533 0.37 -28.09 -1.69
C THR A 533 -0.85 -28.76 -2.34
N THR A 534 -1.54 -28.15 -3.30
CA THR A 534 -2.47 -28.89 -4.18
C THR A 534 -1.80 -29.39 -5.45
N LEU A 535 -0.58 -28.92 -5.75
CA LEU A 535 0.05 -29.10 -7.06
C LEU A 535 0.45 -30.56 -7.32
N GLY A 536 0.26 -30.96 -8.59
CA GLY A 536 0.78 -32.22 -9.10
C GLY A 536 2.30 -32.22 -9.30
N TRP A 537 2.81 -33.34 -9.79
CA TRP A 537 4.17 -33.46 -10.30
C TRP A 537 4.20 -34.51 -11.43
N SER A 538 5.21 -34.40 -12.30
CA SER A 538 5.40 -35.32 -13.41
C SER A 538 6.87 -35.71 -13.55
N LEU A 539 7.16 -37.02 -13.42
CA LEU A 539 8.44 -37.60 -13.75
C LEU A 539 8.42 -38.09 -15.20
N THR A 540 9.24 -37.47 -16.05
CA THR A 540 9.33 -37.77 -17.49
C THR A 540 10.72 -38.28 -17.86
N GLY A 541 10.81 -39.01 -18.97
CA GLY A 541 12.07 -39.55 -19.48
C GLY A 541 12.26 -39.25 -20.96
N ARG A 542 13.52 -39.11 -21.37
CA ARG A 542 13.96 -39.04 -22.77
C ARG A 542 15.26 -39.82 -22.96
N ILE A 543 15.44 -40.47 -24.11
CA ILE A 543 16.65 -41.26 -24.39
C ILE A 543 17.30 -40.79 -25.69
N THR A 544 18.63 -40.75 -25.72
CA THR A 544 19.39 -40.49 -26.95
C THR A 544 19.46 -41.74 -27.83
N ASP A 545 19.91 -41.58 -29.08
CA ASP A 545 20.29 -42.72 -29.91
C ASP A 545 21.38 -43.56 -29.25
N PHE A 546 21.37 -44.87 -29.54
CA PHE A 546 22.38 -45.81 -29.06
C PHE A 546 23.54 -45.84 -30.03
N THR A 547 24.75 -45.57 -29.55
CA THR A 547 25.97 -45.56 -30.35
C THR A 547 26.97 -46.60 -29.87
N SER A 548 27.65 -47.26 -30.81
CA SER A 548 28.76 -48.19 -30.54
C SER A 548 30.10 -47.55 -30.90
N GLU A 549 31.15 -47.91 -30.16
CA GLU A 549 32.54 -47.54 -30.47
C GLU A 549 32.99 -48.05 -31.85
N THR A 550 32.33 -49.08 -32.37
CA THR A 550 32.56 -49.63 -33.72
C THR A 550 31.84 -48.85 -34.84
N GLY A 551 31.15 -47.74 -34.52
CA GLY A 551 30.47 -46.86 -35.47
C GLY A 551 29.02 -47.23 -35.79
N GLY A 552 28.44 -48.23 -35.11
CA GLY A 552 27.04 -48.60 -35.26
C GLY A 552 26.09 -47.67 -34.52
N THR A 553 24.88 -47.47 -35.05
CA THR A 553 23.81 -46.68 -34.39
C THR A 553 22.48 -47.43 -34.38
N ILE A 554 21.75 -47.38 -33.28
CA ILE A 554 20.36 -47.83 -33.17
C ILE A 554 19.51 -46.62 -32.70
N PRO A 555 18.45 -46.24 -33.43
CA PRO A 555 17.70 -45.03 -33.09
C PRO A 555 16.94 -45.17 -31.77
N ALA A 556 16.78 -44.06 -31.04
CA ALA A 556 16.03 -43.98 -29.78
C ALA A 556 14.60 -44.53 -29.91
N SER A 557 13.98 -44.41 -31.09
CA SER A 557 12.64 -44.93 -31.39
C SER A 557 12.54 -46.47 -31.32
N ALA A 558 13.67 -47.18 -31.34
CA ALA A 558 13.72 -48.63 -31.14
C ALA A 558 13.69 -49.04 -29.66
N PHE A 559 13.77 -48.07 -28.74
CA PHE A 559 13.69 -48.27 -27.30
C PHE A 559 12.29 -47.98 -26.78
N ALA A 560 11.76 -48.93 -26.01
CA ALA A 560 10.45 -48.84 -25.38
C ALA A 560 10.55 -49.16 -23.90
N TRP A 561 9.65 -48.56 -23.13
CA TRP A 561 9.48 -48.89 -21.72
C TRP A 561 8.04 -49.28 -21.39
N THR A 562 7.87 -49.95 -20.27
CA THR A 562 6.58 -50.21 -19.64
C THR A 562 6.67 -49.70 -18.21
N PRO A 563 6.20 -48.46 -17.94
CA PRO A 563 6.22 -47.85 -16.62
C PRO A 563 5.39 -48.61 -15.59
N ALA A 564 5.84 -48.55 -14.34
CA ALA A 564 5.08 -48.94 -13.16
C ALA A 564 5.32 -47.89 -12.07
N CYS A 565 4.28 -47.51 -11.36
CA CYS A 565 4.40 -46.56 -10.26
C CYS A 565 3.65 -47.08 -9.04
N VAL A 566 4.32 -47.08 -7.89
CA VAL A 566 3.79 -47.65 -6.65
C VAL A 566 3.97 -46.64 -5.53
N VAL A 567 2.93 -46.45 -4.72
CA VAL A 567 3.00 -45.64 -3.51
C VAL A 567 3.69 -46.46 -2.42
N MET A 568 4.76 -45.92 -1.83
CA MET A 568 5.55 -46.58 -0.79
C MET A 568 4.95 -46.39 0.61
N ASP A 569 4.32 -45.24 0.87
CA ASP A 569 3.68 -44.93 2.15
C ASP A 569 2.16 -45.16 2.10
N THR A 570 1.66 -46.04 2.97
CA THR A 570 0.22 -46.32 3.12
C THR A 570 -0.60 -45.13 3.62
N GLY A 571 0.05 -44.10 4.19
CA GLY A 571 -0.57 -42.85 4.65
C GLY A 571 -0.54 -41.71 3.63
N ALA A 572 0.01 -41.92 2.43
CA ALA A 572 0.16 -40.86 1.44
C ALA A 572 -1.20 -40.26 1.01
N PRO A 573 -1.39 -38.93 1.08
CA PRO A 573 -2.62 -38.27 0.63
C PRO A 573 -2.78 -38.27 -0.90
N SER A 574 -1.68 -38.46 -1.64
CA SER A 574 -1.68 -38.48 -3.11
C SER A 574 -1.64 -39.90 -3.68
N ARG A 575 -2.24 -40.07 -4.87
CA ARG A 575 -2.06 -41.26 -5.71
C ARG A 575 -1.29 -40.87 -6.97
N ALA A 576 -0.32 -41.69 -7.33
CA ALA A 576 0.44 -41.53 -8.56
C ALA A 576 0.05 -42.61 -9.59
N THR A 577 0.09 -42.26 -10.87
CA THR A 577 -0.29 -43.13 -11.98
C THR A 577 0.91 -43.39 -12.88
N ALA A 578 1.08 -44.64 -13.29
CA ALA A 578 2.12 -45.02 -14.24
C ALA A 578 1.84 -44.42 -15.63
N GLY A 579 2.90 -44.04 -16.33
CA GLY A 579 2.81 -43.62 -17.73
C GLY A 579 2.42 -44.74 -18.69
N SER A 580 2.29 -44.40 -19.97
CA SER A 580 1.89 -45.37 -21.01
C SER A 580 3.06 -46.22 -21.49
N ALA A 581 2.80 -47.51 -21.74
CA ALA A 581 3.78 -48.40 -22.36
C ALA A 581 3.95 -48.09 -23.85
N GLY A 582 5.19 -48.09 -24.33
CA GLY A 582 5.49 -47.82 -25.73
C GLY A 582 6.89 -47.26 -25.96
N PRO A 583 7.20 -46.85 -27.20
CA PRO A 583 8.40 -46.09 -27.50
C PRO A 583 8.48 -44.84 -26.62
N LEU A 584 9.68 -44.36 -26.31
CA LEU A 584 9.86 -43.11 -25.57
C LEU A 584 9.96 -41.94 -26.57
N PRO A 585 8.87 -41.19 -26.84
CA PRO A 585 8.99 -39.87 -27.45
C PRO A 585 9.70 -38.91 -26.47
N ASP A 586 10.08 -37.72 -26.97
CA ASP A 586 10.57 -36.65 -26.10
C ASP A 586 9.57 -36.39 -24.97
N HIS A 587 10.04 -36.47 -23.72
CA HIS A 587 9.28 -36.24 -22.49
C HIS A 587 8.14 -37.25 -22.21
N ALA A 588 8.34 -38.53 -22.52
CA ALA A 588 7.40 -39.58 -22.13
C ALA A 588 7.24 -39.65 -20.60
N ALA A 589 5.99 -39.74 -20.10
CA ALA A 589 5.73 -39.86 -18.67
C ALA A 589 6.14 -41.24 -18.15
N LEU A 590 6.88 -41.26 -17.03
CA LEU A 590 7.20 -42.46 -16.25
C LEU A 590 6.20 -42.62 -15.11
N CYS A 591 6.02 -41.58 -14.30
CA CYS A 591 5.00 -41.53 -13.27
C CYS A 591 4.51 -40.11 -13.06
N THR A 592 3.20 -39.94 -12.84
CA THR A 592 2.60 -38.63 -12.61
C THR A 592 1.65 -38.64 -11.43
N GLN A 593 1.61 -37.54 -10.71
CA GLN A 593 0.56 -37.21 -9.76
C GLN A 593 -0.19 -35.98 -10.30
N PRO A 594 -1.50 -36.05 -10.56
CA PRO A 594 -2.26 -34.86 -10.93
C PRO A 594 -2.40 -33.89 -9.76
N GLU A 595 -2.89 -32.69 -10.06
CA GLU A 595 -3.29 -31.73 -9.02
C GLU A 595 -4.42 -32.33 -8.16
N ASN A 596 -4.32 -32.14 -6.85
CA ASN A 596 -5.35 -32.58 -5.92
C ASN A 596 -6.51 -31.57 -5.86
N PRO A 597 -7.75 -32.04 -5.66
CA PRO A 597 -8.90 -31.15 -5.48
C PRO A 597 -8.71 -30.16 -4.32
N ARG A 598 -9.37 -29.01 -4.43
CA ARG A 598 -9.33 -27.95 -3.40
C ARG A 598 -9.71 -28.52 -2.02
N GLY A 599 -8.80 -28.39 -1.05
CA GLY A 599 -8.96 -28.92 0.31
C GLY A 599 -8.24 -30.26 0.57
N GLN A 600 -7.54 -30.83 -0.42
CA GLN A 600 -6.66 -31.99 -0.25
C GLN A 600 -5.20 -31.60 -0.55
N VAL A 601 -4.27 -32.07 0.27
CA VAL A 601 -2.83 -31.78 0.11
C VAL A 601 -2.13 -32.85 -0.72
N SER A 602 -1.10 -32.46 -1.45
CA SER A 602 -0.18 -33.34 -2.16
C SER A 602 0.85 -33.87 -1.19
N GLY A 603 1.14 -35.17 -1.29
CA GLY A 603 2.29 -35.73 -0.62
C GLY A 603 2.37 -37.25 -0.64
N GLY A 604 3.56 -37.75 -0.32
CA GLY A 604 3.87 -39.17 -0.26
C GLY A 604 5.23 -39.50 -0.86
N GLU A 605 5.59 -40.77 -0.75
CA GLU A 605 6.78 -41.36 -1.36
C GLU A 605 6.37 -42.43 -2.37
N PHE A 606 7.00 -42.44 -3.54
CA PHE A 606 6.60 -43.25 -4.69
C PHE A 606 7.81 -43.91 -5.34
N THR A 607 7.70 -45.19 -5.70
CA THR A 607 8.62 -45.79 -6.66
C THR A 607 8.11 -45.59 -8.08
N ALA A 608 9.01 -45.18 -8.97
CA ALA A 608 8.80 -45.10 -10.40
C ALA A 608 9.78 -46.06 -11.09
N ASP A 609 9.24 -47.17 -11.57
CA ASP A 609 9.96 -48.28 -12.17
C ASP A 609 9.59 -48.43 -13.65
N ALA A 610 10.41 -49.15 -14.43
CA ALA A 610 10.04 -49.53 -15.79
C ALA A 610 10.71 -50.82 -16.25
N GLN A 611 9.97 -51.66 -16.98
CA GLN A 611 10.57 -52.70 -17.83
C GLN A 611 11.06 -52.05 -19.13
N LEU A 612 12.25 -52.41 -19.58
CA LEU A 612 12.90 -51.81 -20.75
C LEU A 612 13.06 -52.83 -21.87
N ALA A 613 12.84 -52.39 -23.10
CA ALA A 613 13.01 -53.21 -24.30
C ALA A 613 13.71 -52.41 -25.40
N LEU A 614 14.82 -52.93 -25.94
CA LEU A 614 15.50 -52.40 -27.10
C LEU A 614 15.35 -53.36 -28.28
N ARG A 615 14.77 -52.89 -29.38
CA ARG A 615 14.69 -53.66 -30.63
C ARG A 615 15.97 -53.48 -31.44
N ILE A 616 16.72 -54.55 -31.58
CA ILE A 616 17.96 -54.61 -32.36
C ILE A 616 17.60 -55.03 -33.81
N PRO A 617 18.12 -54.34 -34.84
CA PRO A 617 17.89 -54.72 -36.24
C PRO A 617 18.55 -56.06 -36.57
N ALA A 618 18.28 -56.62 -37.76
CA ALA A 618 18.79 -57.94 -38.16
C ALA A 618 20.32 -58.00 -38.37
N TYR A 619 20.92 -56.87 -38.75
CA TYR A 619 22.35 -56.79 -39.12
C TYR A 619 23.03 -55.52 -38.53
N PRO A 620 23.09 -55.36 -37.20
CA PRO A 620 23.84 -54.27 -36.57
C PRO A 620 25.35 -54.57 -36.63
N LEU A 621 26.19 -53.54 -36.47
CA LEU A 621 27.61 -53.77 -36.18
C LEU A 621 27.75 -54.39 -34.78
N ALA A 622 28.62 -55.40 -34.63
CA ALA A 622 28.92 -55.96 -33.31
C ALA A 622 29.69 -54.93 -32.46
N GLY A 623 29.35 -54.85 -31.17
CA GLY A 623 29.96 -53.91 -30.23
C GLY A 623 29.04 -53.57 -29.07
N THR A 624 29.57 -52.82 -28.10
CA THR A 624 28.79 -52.32 -26.96
C THR A 624 28.08 -51.03 -27.37
N TYR A 625 26.76 -51.01 -27.29
CA TYR A 625 25.94 -49.84 -27.58
C TYR A 625 25.59 -49.11 -26.28
N THR A 626 25.79 -47.80 -26.25
CA THR A 626 25.48 -46.94 -25.09
C THR A 626 24.54 -45.82 -25.49
N ALA A 627 23.66 -45.40 -24.57
CA ALA A 627 22.74 -44.28 -24.72
C ALA A 627 22.51 -43.61 -23.35
N THR A 628 22.10 -42.34 -23.37
CA THR A 628 21.80 -41.58 -22.15
C THR A 628 20.29 -41.44 -21.99
N LEU A 629 19.74 -42.05 -20.92
CA LEU A 629 18.37 -41.80 -20.47
C LEU A 629 18.38 -40.64 -19.46
N THR A 630 17.74 -39.52 -19.80
CA THR A 630 17.55 -38.39 -18.89
C THR A 630 16.17 -38.48 -18.26
N LEU A 631 16.09 -38.43 -16.93
CA LEU A 631 14.84 -38.30 -16.18
C LEU A 631 14.68 -36.87 -15.65
N THR A 632 13.47 -36.34 -15.69
CA THR A 632 13.16 -34.97 -15.27
C THR A 632 11.90 -34.96 -14.42
N LEU A 633 12.01 -34.46 -13.19
CA LEU A 633 10.91 -34.24 -12.27
C LEU A 633 10.50 -32.77 -12.33
N ILE A 634 9.21 -32.52 -12.57
CA ILE A 634 8.60 -31.19 -12.69
C ILE A 634 7.41 -31.08 -11.74
#